data_AF-A0A0V8CYD9-F1
#
_entry.id   AF-A0A0V8CYD9-F1
#
_cell.length_a   1.000
_cell.length_b   1.000
_cell.length_c   1.000
_cell.angle_alpha   90.00
_cell.angle_beta   90.00
_cell.angle_gamma   90.00
#
_symmetry.space_group_name_H-M   'P 1'
#
loop_
_entity.id
_entity.type
_entity.pdbx_description
1 polymer ?
#
loop_
_entity_poly.entity_id
_entity_poly.type
_entity_poly.pdbx_seq_one_letter_code
_entity_poly.pdbx_strand_id
1 'polypeptide(L)' 'MIEDINLKNAEISAILTMVFDEIQGIYNLEEENRNYELNRLKDSLTVSLYMMDERVKEINKIAGLIMNAEVQKG' A
#
# COMPACT_ATOMS: atom_id res chain seq x y z
N MET A 1 10.47 6.46 -17.30
CA MET A 1 9.12 7.07 -17.22
C MET A 1 8.00 6.03 -17.23
N ILE A 2 7.78 5.29 -18.32
CA ILE A 2 6.76 4.21 -18.33
C ILE A 2 7.28 2.92 -17.65
N GLU A 3 8.54 2.55 -17.86
CA GLU A 3 9.16 1.41 -17.17
C GLU A 3 9.21 1.57 -15.66
N ASP A 4 9.48 2.78 -15.15
CA ASP A 4 9.47 3.07 -13.71
C ASP A 4 8.07 2.89 -13.11
N ILE A 5 7.02 3.29 -13.84
CA ILE A 5 5.62 3.10 -13.43
C ILE A 5 5.27 1.60 -13.44
N ASN A 6 5.68 0.86 -14.47
CA ASN A 6 5.44 -0.59 -14.55
C ASN A 6 6.16 -1.35 -13.43
N LEU A 7 7.38 -0.95 -13.10
CA LEU A 7 8.14 -1.52 -11.98
C LEU A 7 7.41 -1.26 -10.65
N LYS A 8 6.94 -0.03 -10.41
CA LYS A 8 6.16 0.32 -9.21
C LYS A 8 4.84 -0.45 -9.15
N ASN A 9 4.17 -0.65 -10.28
CA ASN A 9 2.96 -1.47 -10.34
C ASN A 9 3.24 -2.94 -10.01
N ALA A 10 4.34 -3.50 -10.53
CA ALA A 10 4.75 -4.86 -10.21
C ALA A 10 5.10 -5.04 -8.72
N GLU A 11 5.77 -4.06 -8.11
CA GLU A 11 6.04 -4.02 -6.67
C GLU A 11 4.72 -4.02 -5.86
N ILE A 12 3.74 -3.20 -6.25
CA ILE A 12 2.42 -3.15 -5.60
C ILE A 12 1.70 -4.49 -5.73
N SER A 13 1.68 -5.08 -6.93
CA SER A 13 1.06 -6.39 -7.16
C SER A 13 1.71 -7.49 -6.32
N ALA A 14 3.04 -7.50 -6.20
CA ALA A 14 3.75 -8.46 -5.38
C ALA A 14 3.37 -8.34 -3.89
N ILE A 15 3.28 -7.11 -3.37
CA ILE A 15 2.85 -6.86 -1.98
C ILE A 15 1.43 -7.37 -1.77
N LEU A 16 0.50 -7.08 -2.70
CA LEU A 16 -0.88 -7.56 -2.59
C LEU A 16 -0.95 -9.10 -2.61
N THR A 17 -0.22 -9.76 -3.50
CA THR A 17 -0.15 -11.22 -3.54
C THR A 17 0.36 -11.80 -2.22
N MET A 18 1.43 -11.24 -1.65
CA MET A 18 1.96 -11.68 -0.36
C MET A 18 0.92 -11.55 0.77
N VAL A 19 0.18 -10.44 0.82
CA VAL A 19 -0.88 -10.24 1.82
C VAL A 19 -2.01 -11.26 1.63
N PHE A 20 -2.41 -11.55 0.39
CA PHE A 20 -3.41 -12.57 0.11
C PHE A 20 -2.95 -13.97 0.53
N ASP A 21 -1.72 -14.34 0.22
CA ASP A 21 -1.15 -15.64 0.59
C ASP A 21 -1.09 -15.79 2.11
N GLU A 22 -0.71 -14.73 2.83
CA GLU A 22 -0.67 -14.73 4.30
C GLU A 22 -2.08 -14.87 4.90
N ILE A 23 -3.07 -14.13 4.38
CA ILE A 23 -4.48 -14.28 4.79
C ILE A 23 -4.96 -15.72 4.55
N GLN A 24 -4.70 -16.29 3.37
CA GLN A 24 -5.06 -17.68 3.06
C GLN A 24 -4.39 -18.67 4.02
N GLY A 25 -3.11 -18.48 4.32
CA GLY A 25 -2.39 -19.27 5.31
C GLY A 25 -3.06 -19.23 6.68
N ILE A 26 -3.49 -18.05 7.13
CA ILE A 26 -4.20 -17.88 8.40
C ILE A 26 -5.57 -18.58 8.39
N TYR A 27 -6.32 -18.52 7.29
CA TYR A 27 -7.62 -19.20 7.17
C TYR A 27 -7.50 -20.73 7.23
N ASN A 28 -6.32 -21.30 6.95
CA ASN A 28 -6.05 -22.72 7.09
C ASN A 28 -5.73 -23.15 8.54
N LEU A 29 -5.57 -22.21 9.48
CA LEU A 29 -5.34 -22.51 10.90
C LEU A 29 -6.62 -22.90 11.63
N GLU A 30 -6.47 -23.60 12.76
CA GLU A 30 -7.55 -23.81 13.72
C GLU A 30 -8.15 -22.48 14.23
N GLU A 31 -9.43 -22.47 14.56
CA GLU A 31 -10.22 -21.26 14.81
C GLU A 31 -9.62 -20.35 15.91
N GLU A 32 -9.09 -20.95 16.98
CA GLU A 32 -8.45 -20.21 18.09
C GLU A 32 -7.18 -19.47 17.63
N ASN A 33 -6.33 -20.13 16.84
CA ASN A 33 -5.12 -19.54 16.28
C ASN A 33 -5.42 -18.53 15.16
N ARG A 34 -6.48 -18.78 14.38
CA ARG A 34 -6.90 -17.92 13.27
C ARG A 34 -7.27 -16.52 13.76
N ASN A 35 -8.06 -16.41 14.83
CA ASN A 35 -8.48 -15.12 15.37
C ASN A 35 -7.32 -14.30 15.92
N TYR A 36 -6.35 -14.97 16.56
CA TYR A 36 -5.12 -14.31 17.03
C TYR A 36 -4.30 -13.79 15.84
N GLU A 37 -4.05 -14.63 14.84
CA GLU A 37 -3.24 -14.27 13.68
C GLU A 37 -3.88 -13.20 12.79
N LEU A 38 -5.21 -13.24 12.60
CA LEU A 38 -5.93 -12.18 11.89
C LEU A 38 -5.82 -10.83 12.60
N ASN A 39 -5.89 -10.81 13.94
CA ASN A 39 -5.71 -9.57 14.70
C ASN A 39 -4.28 -9.04 14.62
N ARG A 40 -3.28 -9.93 14.72
CA ARG A 40 -1.86 -9.56 14.54
C ARG A 40 -1.61 -8.96 13.17
N LEU A 41 -2.14 -9.59 12.11
CA LEU A 41 -2.00 -9.11 10.74
C LEU A 41 -2.72 -7.77 10.54
N LYS A 42 -3.94 -7.62 11.07
CA LYS A 42 -4.69 -6.36 11.04
C LYS A 42 -3.90 -5.21 11.68
N ASP A 43 -3.31 -5.43 12.85
CA ASP A 43 -2.58 -4.39 13.57
C ASP A 43 -1.31 -3.98 12.81
N SER A 44 -0.60 -4.94 12.21
CA SER A 44 0.58 -4.69 11.37
C SER A 44 0.25 -3.94 10.07
N LEU A 45 -0.83 -4.35 9.39
CA LEU A 45 -1.26 -3.71 8.15
C LEU A 45 -1.86 -2.32 8.38
N THR A 46 -2.57 -2.09 9.49
CA THR A 46 -3.23 -0.79 9.77
C THR A 46 -2.23 0.36 9.79
N VAL A 47 -1.10 0.20 10.50
CA VAL A 47 -0.06 1.24 10.55
C VAL A 47 0.58 1.42 9.18
N SER A 48 0.87 0.32 8.48
CA SER A 48 1.50 0.34 7.16
C SER A 48 0.63 1.04 6.12
N LEU A 49 -0.67 0.75 6.11
CA LEU A 49 -1.66 1.37 5.21
C LEU A 49 -1.86 2.85 5.53
N TYR A 50 -1.90 3.22 6.81
CA TYR A 50 -1.98 4.63 7.21
C TYR A 50 -0.76 5.43 6.72
N MET A 51 0.45 4.90 6.87
CA MET A 51 1.67 5.55 6.39
C MET A 51 1.72 5.65 4.85
N MET A 52 1.16 4.67 4.14
CA MET A 52 1.02 4.72 2.68
C MET A 52 0.07 5.83 2.24
N ASP A 53 -1.09 5.96 2.88
CA ASP A 53 -2.08 7.00 2.59
C ASP A 53 -1.50 8.42 2.78
N GLU A 54 -0.79 8.65 3.89
CA GLU A 54 -0.13 9.94 4.14
C GLU A 54 0.94 10.26 3.08
N ARG A 55 1.74 9.27 2.67
CA ARG A 55 2.71 9.45 1.57
C ARG A 55 2.04 9.79 0.24
N VAL A 56 0.92 9.15 -0.09
CA VAL A 56 0.16 9.45 -1.31
C VAL A 56 -0.37 10.89 -1.28
N LYS A 57 -0.90 11.34 -0.14
CA LYS A 57 -1.34 12.74 0.03
C LYS A 57 -0.20 13.73 -0.15
N GLU A 58 0.99 13.47 0.41
CA GLU A 58 2.18 14.31 0.23
C GLU A 58 2.60 14.38 -1.26
N ILE A 59 2.65 13.23 -1.95
CA ILE A 59 2.96 13.18 -3.38
C ILE A 59 1.96 14.00 -4.19
N ASN A 60 0.65 13.85 -3.91
CA ASN A 60 -0.40 14.61 -4.60
C ASN A 60 -0.27 16.11 -4.35
N LYS A 61 0.09 16.53 -3.13
CA LYS A 61 0.35 17.93 -2.80
C LYS A 61 1.55 18.46 -3.61
N ILE A 62 2.65 17.73 -3.69
CA ILE A 62 3.83 18.11 -4.47
C ILE A 62 3.47 18.19 -5.96
N ALA A 63 2.77 17.20 -6.50
CA ALA A 63 2.33 17.19 -7.89
C ALA A 63 1.44 18.41 -8.21
N GLY A 64 0.50 18.76 -7.31
CA GLY A 64 -0.33 19.95 -7.44
C GLY A 64 0.49 21.25 -7.41
N LEU A 65 1.50 21.35 -6.55
CA LEU A 65 2.41 22.50 -6.52
C LEU A 65 3.22 22.64 -7.81
N ILE A 66 3.71 21.51 -8.37
CA ILE A 66 4.43 21.49 -9.65
C ILE A 66 3.52 21.95 -10.79
N MET A 67 2.32 21.38 -10.90
CA MET A 67 1.33 21.78 -11.91
C MET A 67 0.99 23.27 -11.83
N ASN A 68 0.75 23.79 -10.62
CA ASN A 68 0.45 25.22 -10.43
C ASN A 68 1.63 26.13 -10.81
N ALA A 69 2.85 25.71 -10.52
CA ALA A 69 4.06 26.46 -10.89
C ALA A 69 4.32 26.45 -12.40
N GLU A 70 3.97 25.38 -13.11
CA GLU A 70 4.04 25.32 -14.57
C GLU A 70 2.96 26.20 -15.22
N VAL A 71 1.74 26.21 -14.69
CA VAL A 71 0.65 27.08 -15.16
C VAL A 71 0.97 28.56 -14.98
N GLN A 72 1.66 28.95 -13.90
CA GLN A 72 2.07 30.34 -13.67
C GLN A 72 3.29 30.80 -14.50
N LYS A 73 4.01 29.86 -15.14
CA LYS A 73 5.17 30.15 -16.00
C LYS A 73 4.82 30.27 -17.49
N GLY A 74 3.60 29.90 -17.87
CA GLY A 74 3.03 30.13 -19.21
C GLY A 74 2.22 31.42 -19.26
#